data_AF-A0A7J5BBK7-F1
#
_entry.id   AF-A0A7J5BBK7-F1
#
_cell.length_a   1.000
_cell.length_b   1.000
_cell.length_c   1.000
_cell.angle_alpha   90.00
_cell.angle_beta   90.00
_cell.angle_gamma   90.00
#
_symmetry.space_group_name_H-M   'P 1'
#
loop_
_entity.id
_entity.type
_entity.pdbx_description
1 polymer ?
#
loop_
_entity_poly.entity_id
_entity_poly.type
_entity_poly.pdbx_seq_one_letter_code
_entity_poly.pdbx_strand_id
1 'polypeptide(L)'
;MSARPFLRVGFGLAASLLALSLTACAGGQSVAQACLQTNVALAETNAALGPGLDTAVQNAISGEDVDFGEVFDPINEALSTATDAVSNKEVSDALAAFTTEVESFGTTLEEADFQQFVELNELEPGSEEYEATVDEVETASLELYDKLDQHITDLTNAGDQITTICQE
;
A
#
# COMPACT_ATOMS: atom_id res chain seq x y z
N MET A 1 33.63 14.88 15.04
CA MET A 1 32.39 14.22 15.48
C MET A 1 31.26 14.87 14.70
N SER A 2 30.91 14.26 13.57
CA SER A 2 29.82 14.72 12.70
C SER A 2 28.54 14.04 13.20
N ALA A 3 27.59 14.82 13.70
CA ALA A 3 26.28 14.30 14.06
C ALA A 3 25.58 13.88 12.76
N ARG A 4 25.28 12.59 12.60
CA ARG A 4 24.48 12.07 11.50
C ARG A 4 22.99 12.25 11.87
N PRO A 5 22.23 13.11 11.17
CA PRO A 5 20.80 13.26 11.38
C PRO A 5 20.07 12.24 10.49
N PHE A 6 20.09 10.95 10.84
CA PHE A 6 19.46 9.90 10.05
C PHE A 6 18.70 8.96 10.98
N LEU A 7 17.41 9.23 11.19
CA LEU A 7 16.36 8.27 11.61
C LEU A 7 15.01 9.01 11.72
N ARG A 8 14.73 9.85 10.73
CA ARG A 8 13.41 10.44 10.48
C ARG A 8 13.10 10.31 9.00
N VAL A 9 13.16 9.08 8.49
CA VAL A 9 12.58 8.78 7.18
C VAL A 9 11.10 8.60 7.45
N GLY A 10 10.35 9.71 7.32
CA GLY A 10 8.89 9.63 7.35
C GLY A 10 8.44 8.83 6.13
N PHE A 11 7.81 7.68 6.35
CA PHE A 11 6.97 7.05 5.35
C PHE A 11 5.86 8.04 5.02
N GLY A 12 5.96 8.66 3.84
CA GLY A 12 4.95 9.57 3.33
C GLY A 12 4.31 8.93 2.12
N LEU A 13 3.29 8.10 2.33
CA LEU A 13 2.52 7.53 1.23
C LEU A 13 1.56 8.60 0.72
N ALA A 14 1.96 9.29 -0.34
CA ALA A 14 1.12 10.29 -0.99
C ALA A 14 -0.01 9.61 -1.77
N ALA A 15 -1.10 9.26 -1.07
CA ALA A 15 -2.36 8.84 -1.67
C ALA A 15 -3.01 10.05 -2.38
N SER A 16 -2.63 10.26 -3.63
CA SER A 16 -3.37 11.11 -4.56
C SER A 16 -4.06 10.20 -5.57
N LEU A 17 -5.19 10.66 -6.17
CA LEU A 17 -6.00 10.08 -7.28
C LEU A 17 -7.46 9.79 -6.86
N LEU A 18 -8.53 9.98 -7.64
CA LEU A 18 -8.81 10.45 -9.00
C LEU A 18 -10.31 10.86 -9.05
N ALA A 19 -10.64 12.03 -9.60
CA ALA A 19 -12.04 12.45 -9.79
C ALA A 19 -12.49 12.10 -11.22
N LEU A 20 -13.37 11.11 -11.39
CA LEU A 20 -13.76 10.55 -12.70
C LEU A 20 -15.22 10.85 -13.08
N SER A 21 -15.44 11.29 -14.32
CA SER A 21 -16.76 11.53 -14.93
C SER A 21 -17.08 10.45 -15.97
N LEU A 22 -18.16 9.68 -15.78
CA LEU A 22 -18.49 8.47 -16.58
C LEU A 22 -19.69 8.69 -17.52
N THR A 23 -19.58 8.28 -18.79
CA THR A 23 -20.70 8.17 -19.77
C THR A 23 -20.83 6.73 -20.28
N ALA A 24 -22.06 6.19 -20.40
CA ALA A 24 -22.34 4.75 -20.50
C ALA A 24 -22.76 4.25 -21.90
N CYS A 25 -22.38 3.01 -22.28
CA CYS A 25 -23.01 2.19 -23.33
C CYS A 25 -22.96 0.66 -23.04
N ALA A 26 -23.79 -0.13 -23.75
CA ALA A 26 -24.55 -1.29 -23.23
C ALA A 26 -24.15 -2.71 -23.69
N GLY A 27 -24.46 -3.73 -22.85
CA GLY A 27 -24.53 -5.16 -23.22
C GLY A 27 -24.02 -6.16 -22.17
N GLY A 28 -24.41 -5.99 -20.91
CA GLY A 28 -23.75 -6.48 -19.69
C GLY A 28 -23.79 -5.34 -18.66
N GLN A 29 -23.27 -5.49 -17.42
CA GLN A 29 -23.04 -4.30 -16.60
C GLN A 29 -22.27 -3.29 -17.46
N SER A 30 -22.88 -2.14 -17.73
CA SER A 30 -22.24 -1.13 -18.58
C SER A 30 -20.90 -0.76 -17.96
N VAL A 31 -19.92 -0.38 -18.79
CA VAL A 31 -18.61 0.09 -18.33
C VAL A 31 -18.79 1.15 -17.24
N ALA A 32 -19.66 2.14 -17.47
CA ALA A 32 -19.99 3.16 -16.47
C ALA A 32 -20.51 2.62 -15.12
N GLN A 33 -21.33 1.55 -15.12
CA GLN A 33 -21.83 0.96 -13.88
C GLN A 33 -20.76 0.12 -13.17
N ALA A 34 -19.88 -0.56 -13.91
CA ALA A 34 -18.73 -1.28 -13.37
C ALA A 34 -17.71 -0.30 -12.76
N CYS A 35 -17.45 0.80 -13.46
CA CYS A 35 -16.59 1.88 -13.01
C CYS A 35 -17.12 2.60 -11.76
N LEU A 36 -18.44 2.77 -11.64
CA LEU A 36 -19.03 3.35 -10.42
C LEU A 36 -18.75 2.50 -9.18
N GLN A 37 -18.90 1.17 -9.28
CA GLN A 37 -18.61 0.26 -8.17
C GLN A 37 -17.11 0.20 -7.86
N THR A 38 -16.29 0.14 -8.92
CA THR A 38 -14.83 0.17 -8.78
C THR A 38 -14.35 1.45 -8.10
N ASN A 39 -14.87 2.61 -8.49
CA ASN A 39 -14.48 3.89 -7.89
C ASN A 39 -14.87 4.02 -6.42
N VAL A 40 -15.98 3.40 -5.99
CA VAL A 40 -16.35 3.35 -4.56
C VAL A 40 -15.30 2.55 -3.79
N ALA A 41 -14.94 1.37 -4.26
CA ALA A 41 -13.92 0.55 -3.61
C ALA A 41 -12.53 1.20 -3.60
N LEU A 42 -12.14 1.86 -4.69
CA LEU A 42 -10.89 2.63 -4.75
C LEU A 42 -10.90 3.80 -3.75
N ALA A 43 -12.02 4.51 -3.60
CA ALA A 43 -12.15 5.59 -2.63
C ALA A 43 -12.08 5.09 -1.18
N GLU A 44 -12.71 3.94 -0.90
CA GLU A 44 -12.65 3.27 0.41
C GLU A 44 -11.22 2.78 0.71
N THR A 45 -10.56 2.19 -0.28
CA THR A 45 -9.15 1.78 -0.21
C THR A 45 -8.25 2.97 0.13
N ASN A 46 -8.39 4.10 -0.56
CA ASN A 46 -7.62 5.30 -0.28
C ASN A 46 -7.88 5.88 1.12
N ALA A 47 -9.14 5.87 1.56
CA ALA A 47 -9.51 6.36 2.88
C ALA A 47 -8.91 5.50 3.99
N ALA A 48 -8.81 4.18 3.78
CA ALA A 48 -8.22 3.24 4.72
C ALA A 48 -6.68 3.28 4.71
N LEU A 49 -6.06 3.37 3.53
CA LEU A 49 -4.60 3.36 3.38
C LEU A 49 -3.91 4.63 3.92
N GLY A 50 -4.56 5.79 3.94
CA GLY A 50 -3.88 7.05 4.29
C GLY A 50 -3.34 7.09 5.74
N PRO A 51 -4.12 7.57 6.71
CA PRO A 51 -3.62 7.78 8.07
C PRO A 51 -3.43 6.48 8.88
N GLY A 52 -4.14 5.41 8.52
CA GLY A 52 -4.09 4.14 9.23
C GLY A 52 -2.75 3.42 9.05
N LEU A 53 -2.29 3.33 7.81
CA LEU A 53 -1.05 2.64 7.46
C LEU A 53 0.19 3.38 7.98
N ASP A 54 0.27 4.71 7.79
CA ASP A 54 1.39 5.50 8.30
C ASP A 54 1.53 5.39 9.82
N THR A 55 0.39 5.27 10.54
CA THR A 55 0.38 5.05 11.99
C THR A 55 0.82 3.62 12.33
N ALA A 56 0.31 2.62 11.63
CA ALA A 56 0.67 1.21 11.82
C ALA A 56 2.18 0.98 11.63
N VAL A 57 2.77 1.52 10.57
CA VAL A 57 4.23 1.43 10.33
C VAL A 57 5.02 2.12 11.43
N GLN A 58 4.61 3.31 11.89
CA GLN A 58 5.29 4.01 12.99
C GLN A 58 5.21 3.24 14.31
N ASN A 59 4.07 2.62 14.59
CA ASN A 59 3.88 1.77 15.76
C ASN A 59 4.79 0.53 15.69
N ALA A 60 4.85 -0.14 14.53
CA ALA A 60 5.72 -1.29 14.32
C ALA A 60 7.20 -0.94 14.52
N ILE A 61 7.67 0.17 13.95
CA ILE A 61 9.05 0.68 14.17
C ILE A 61 9.31 1.04 15.64
N SER A 62 8.27 1.46 16.37
CA SER A 62 8.36 1.76 17.81
C SER A 62 8.31 0.50 18.69
N GLY A 63 8.18 -0.68 18.10
CA GLY A 63 8.14 -1.97 18.79
C GLY A 63 6.75 -2.35 19.32
N GLU A 64 5.70 -1.68 18.88
CA GLU A 64 4.34 -2.16 19.10
C GLU A 64 4.05 -3.35 18.18
N ASP A 65 3.30 -4.33 18.69
CA ASP A 65 2.82 -5.45 17.90
C ASP A 65 1.69 -4.93 16.99
N VAL A 66 1.93 -4.98 15.67
CA VAL A 66 1.02 -4.45 14.66
C VAL A 66 0.64 -5.58 13.71
N ASP A 67 -0.66 -5.90 13.69
CA ASP A 67 -1.23 -6.82 12.72
C ASP A 67 -1.55 -6.04 11.43
N PHE A 68 -0.64 -6.09 10.46
CA PHE A 68 -0.89 -5.48 9.15
C PHE A 68 -2.04 -6.16 8.42
N GLY A 69 -2.31 -7.45 8.66
CA GLY A 69 -3.48 -8.14 8.14
C GLY A 69 -4.77 -7.42 8.54
N GLU A 70 -4.95 -7.11 9.84
CA GLU A 70 -6.12 -6.35 10.33
C GLU A 70 -6.21 -4.93 9.72
N VAL A 71 -5.07 -4.31 9.35
CA VAL A 71 -5.04 -3.02 8.66
C VAL A 71 -5.56 -3.14 7.22
N PHE A 72 -5.23 -4.22 6.53
CA PHE A 72 -5.62 -4.46 5.13
C PHE A 72 -6.96 -5.17 4.96
N ASP A 73 -7.47 -5.89 5.96
CA ASP A 73 -8.77 -6.57 5.95
C ASP A 73 -9.93 -5.73 5.41
N PRO A 74 -10.21 -4.50 5.89
CA PRO A 74 -11.31 -3.70 5.37
C PRO A 74 -11.11 -3.29 3.90
N ILE A 75 -9.86 -3.17 3.46
CA ILE A 75 -9.52 -2.85 2.07
C ILE A 75 -9.77 -4.07 1.19
N ASN A 76 -9.26 -5.22 1.61
CA ASN A 76 -9.43 -6.49 0.90
C ASN A 76 -10.91 -6.87 0.80
N GLU A 77 -11.72 -6.63 1.85
CA GLU A 77 -13.17 -6.86 1.81
C GLU A 77 -13.87 -5.94 0.80
N ALA A 78 -13.52 -4.65 0.78
CA ALA A 78 -14.09 -3.69 -0.18
C ALA A 78 -13.73 -4.05 -1.63
N LEU A 79 -12.46 -4.39 -1.88
CA LEU A 79 -11.96 -4.79 -3.20
C LEU A 79 -12.55 -6.14 -3.65
N SER A 80 -12.66 -7.11 -2.76
CA SER A 80 -13.33 -8.39 -3.04
C SER A 80 -14.80 -8.18 -3.39
N THR A 81 -15.52 -7.38 -2.60
CA THR A 81 -16.92 -7.05 -2.85
C THR A 81 -17.11 -6.39 -4.21
N ALA A 82 -16.22 -5.46 -4.58
CA ALA A 82 -16.27 -4.82 -5.89
C ALA A 82 -15.93 -5.78 -7.02
N THR A 83 -14.93 -6.64 -6.84
CA THR A 83 -14.53 -7.65 -7.83
C THR A 83 -15.68 -8.61 -8.12
N ASP A 84 -16.41 -9.06 -7.09
CA ASP A 84 -17.59 -9.92 -7.22
C ASP A 84 -18.78 -9.20 -7.87
N ALA A 85 -18.90 -7.89 -7.68
CA ALA A 85 -19.99 -7.09 -8.22
C ALA A 85 -19.76 -6.66 -9.69
N VAL A 86 -18.49 -6.59 -10.13
CA VAL A 86 -18.11 -6.17 -11.48
C VAL A 86 -18.12 -7.34 -12.45
N SER A 87 -19.11 -7.37 -13.34
CA SER A 87 -19.26 -8.41 -14.38
C SER A 87 -18.74 -8.00 -15.75
N ASN A 88 -18.37 -6.73 -15.94
CA ASN A 88 -17.72 -6.27 -17.17
C ASN A 88 -16.28 -6.81 -17.19
N LYS A 89 -15.91 -7.55 -18.23
CA LYS A 89 -14.61 -8.24 -18.29
C LYS A 89 -13.41 -7.28 -18.21
N GLU A 90 -13.44 -6.16 -18.93
CA GLU A 90 -12.30 -5.23 -18.98
C GLU A 90 -12.11 -4.56 -17.62
N VAL A 91 -13.20 -4.08 -17.01
CA VAL A 91 -13.15 -3.48 -15.67
C VAL A 91 -12.81 -4.53 -14.59
N SER A 92 -13.34 -5.75 -14.70
CA SER A 92 -13.07 -6.85 -13.77
C SER A 92 -11.61 -7.30 -13.82
N ASP A 93 -11.03 -7.46 -15.01
CA ASP A 93 -9.61 -7.85 -15.17
C ASP A 93 -8.68 -6.76 -14.59
N ALA A 94 -9.00 -5.47 -14.83
CA ALA A 94 -8.22 -4.35 -14.30
C ALA A 94 -8.37 -4.19 -12.79
N LEU A 95 -9.58 -4.36 -12.24
CA LEU A 95 -9.83 -4.36 -10.80
C LEU A 95 -9.14 -5.55 -10.12
N ALA A 96 -9.16 -6.74 -10.70
CA ALA A 96 -8.46 -7.89 -10.15
C ALA A 96 -6.95 -7.66 -10.07
N ALA A 97 -6.34 -7.06 -11.11
CA ALA A 97 -4.92 -6.68 -11.08
C ALA A 97 -4.62 -5.67 -9.96
N PHE A 98 -5.48 -4.66 -9.78
CA PHE A 98 -5.35 -3.70 -8.68
C PHE A 98 -5.48 -4.40 -7.30
N THR A 99 -6.47 -5.27 -7.13
CA THR A 99 -6.68 -6.02 -5.88
C THR A 99 -5.47 -6.88 -5.52
N THR A 100 -4.93 -7.64 -6.48
CA THR A 100 -3.72 -8.45 -6.27
C THR A 100 -2.52 -7.60 -5.85
N GLU A 101 -2.39 -6.40 -6.40
CA GLU A 101 -1.30 -5.50 -6.04
C GLU A 101 -1.45 -4.96 -4.62
N VAL A 102 -2.67 -4.64 -4.18
CA VAL A 102 -2.96 -4.24 -2.79
C VAL A 102 -2.65 -5.37 -1.81
N GLU A 103 -3.06 -6.60 -2.12
CA GLU A 103 -2.77 -7.78 -1.30
C GLU A 103 -1.25 -8.02 -1.20
N SER A 104 -0.53 -7.84 -2.31
CA SER A 104 0.94 -7.99 -2.35
C SER A 104 1.65 -6.89 -1.54
N PHE A 105 1.16 -5.65 -1.62
CA PHE A 105 1.64 -4.54 -0.80
C PHE A 105 1.47 -4.85 0.70
N GLY A 106 0.29 -5.34 1.11
CA GLY A 106 0.04 -5.73 2.49
C GLY A 106 0.94 -6.87 2.97
N THR A 107 1.13 -7.89 2.12
CA THR A 107 2.02 -9.03 2.40
C THR A 107 3.47 -8.56 2.60
N THR A 108 3.96 -7.65 1.76
CA THR A 108 5.32 -7.09 1.90
C THR A 108 5.53 -6.40 3.25
N LEU A 109 4.50 -5.75 3.79
CA LEU A 109 4.57 -5.13 5.12
C LEU A 109 4.48 -6.16 6.25
N GLU A 110 3.66 -7.20 6.11
CA GLU A 110 3.56 -8.28 7.10
C GLU A 110 4.87 -9.09 7.19
N GLU A 111 5.55 -9.29 6.07
CA GLU A 111 6.85 -9.98 6.01
C GLU A 111 8.02 -9.08 6.44
N ALA A 112 7.82 -7.78 6.59
CA ALA A 112 8.87 -6.86 6.99
C ALA A 112 9.24 -7.07 8.47
N ASP A 113 10.52 -7.33 8.71
CA ASP A 113 11.04 -7.42 10.07
C ASP A 113 11.20 -6.00 10.65
N PHE A 114 10.26 -5.58 11.49
CA PHE A 114 10.36 -4.32 12.22
C PHE A 114 11.12 -4.45 13.56
N GLN A 115 11.40 -5.67 14.04
CA GLN A 115 12.08 -5.89 15.33
C GLN A 115 13.52 -5.39 15.30
N GLN A 116 14.20 -5.46 14.15
CA GLN A 116 15.54 -4.88 13.98
C GLN A 116 15.63 -3.38 14.35
N PHE A 117 14.55 -2.60 14.18
CA PHE A 117 14.52 -1.20 14.62
C PHE A 117 14.42 -1.06 16.14
N VAL A 118 13.74 -2.00 16.79
CA VAL A 118 13.65 -2.09 18.25
C VAL A 118 15.00 -2.46 18.83
N GLU A 119 15.63 -3.52 18.29
CA GLU A 119 16.95 -3.99 18.69
C GLU A 119 17.99 -2.87 18.59
N LEU A 120 17.99 -2.11 17.50
CA LEU A 120 18.88 -0.96 17.31
C LEU A 120 18.73 0.10 18.42
N ASN A 121 17.51 0.33 18.92
CA ASN A 121 17.24 1.30 19.98
C ASN A 121 17.70 0.82 21.37
N GLU A 122 17.91 -0.48 21.55
CA GLU A 122 18.40 -1.06 22.81
C GLU A 122 19.93 -1.09 22.91
N LEU A 123 20.63 -0.92 21.78
CA LEU A 123 22.09 -0.97 21.71
C LEU A 123 22.76 0.37 22.09
N GLU A 124 23.98 0.28 22.64
CA GLU A 124 24.79 1.46 22.96
C GLU A 124 25.34 2.10 21.68
N PRO A 125 25.04 3.39 21.40
CA PRO A 125 25.51 4.05 20.19
C PRO A 125 27.04 4.05 20.06
N GLY A 126 27.53 3.59 18.92
CA GLY A 126 28.97 3.51 18.61
C GLY A 126 29.68 2.27 19.16
N SER A 127 28.94 1.30 19.72
CA SER A 127 29.45 -0.05 19.94
C SER A 127 29.59 -0.82 18.61
N GLU A 128 30.42 -1.86 18.58
CA GLU A 128 30.60 -2.71 17.38
C GLU A 128 29.28 -3.40 16.98
N GLU A 129 28.49 -3.82 17.97
CA GLU A 129 27.16 -4.41 17.78
C GLU A 129 26.17 -3.39 17.22
N TYR A 130 26.16 -2.15 17.74
CA TYR A 130 25.34 -1.06 17.19
C TYR A 130 25.64 -0.80 15.72
N GLU A 131 26.91 -0.66 15.34
CA GLU A 131 27.28 -0.37 13.94
C GLU A 131 26.91 -1.53 13.00
N ALA A 132 27.03 -2.79 13.45
CA ALA A 132 26.59 -3.95 12.68
C ALA A 132 25.07 -3.96 12.47
N THR A 133 24.29 -3.71 13.53
CA THR A 133 22.82 -3.64 13.43
C THR A 133 22.36 -2.42 12.60
N VAL A 134 23.07 -1.29 12.64
CA VAL A 134 22.78 -0.15 11.75
C VAL A 134 22.88 -0.56 10.28
N ASP A 135 23.95 -1.25 9.88
CA ASP A 135 24.14 -1.67 8.49
C ASP A 135 23.05 -2.66 8.02
N GLU A 136 22.61 -3.56 8.92
CA GLU A 136 21.50 -4.49 8.67
C GLU A 136 20.16 -3.76 8.51
N VAL A 137 19.83 -2.87 9.45
CA VAL A 137 18.62 -2.05 9.42
C VAL A 137 18.59 -1.15 8.18
N GLU A 138 19.71 -0.51 7.82
CA GLU A 138 19.81 0.31 6.61
C GLU A 138 19.53 -0.52 5.35
N THR A 139 20.12 -1.72 5.24
CA THR A 139 19.92 -2.61 4.09
C THR A 139 18.48 -3.07 3.98
N ALA A 140 17.91 -3.59 5.07
CA ALA A 140 16.53 -4.06 5.09
C ALA A 140 15.53 -2.93 4.83
N SER A 141 15.79 -1.73 5.36
CA SER A 141 14.98 -0.54 5.07
C SER A 141 14.98 -0.20 3.59
N LEU A 142 16.15 -0.18 2.95
CA LEU A 142 16.26 0.14 1.51
C LEU A 142 15.53 -0.89 0.65
N GLU A 143 15.68 -2.18 0.95
CA GLU A 143 14.96 -3.24 0.24
C GLU A 143 13.44 -3.13 0.42
N LEU A 144 12.98 -2.82 1.63
CA LEU A 144 11.57 -2.57 1.90
C LEU A 144 11.06 -1.34 1.14
N TYR A 145 11.80 -0.23 1.13
CA TYR A 145 11.45 0.96 0.38
C TYR A 145 11.35 0.70 -1.12
N ASP A 146 12.32 -0.02 -1.71
CA ASP A 146 12.30 -0.35 -3.14
C ASP A 146 11.09 -1.21 -3.50
N LYS A 147 10.75 -2.22 -2.68
CA LYS A 147 9.55 -3.04 -2.88
C LYS A 147 8.27 -2.23 -2.79
N LEU A 148 8.14 -1.39 -1.76
CA LEU A 148 6.94 -0.57 -1.57
C LEU A 148 6.78 0.50 -2.64
N ASP A 149 7.88 1.12 -3.11
CA ASP A 149 7.85 2.07 -4.24
C ASP A 149 7.43 1.37 -5.54
N GLN A 150 7.91 0.15 -5.76
CA GLN A 150 7.47 -0.67 -6.88
C GLN A 150 5.96 -0.99 -6.78
N HIS A 151 5.47 -1.42 -5.62
CA HIS A 151 4.05 -1.67 -5.43
C HIS A 151 3.20 -0.40 -5.63
N ILE A 152 3.64 0.76 -5.17
CA ILE A 152 2.95 2.04 -5.40
C ILE A 152 2.90 2.37 -6.89
N THR A 153 3.99 2.13 -7.61
CA THR A 153 4.05 2.31 -9.07
C THR A 153 3.08 1.39 -9.77
N ASP A 154 3.03 0.12 -9.38
CA ASP A 154 2.15 -0.88 -9.98
C ASP A 154 0.67 -0.62 -9.64
N LEU A 155 0.36 -0.20 -8.41
CA LEU A 155 -0.96 0.29 -7.99
C LEU A 155 -1.41 1.50 -8.81
N THR A 156 -0.50 2.46 -9.03
CA THR A 156 -0.77 3.65 -9.83
C THR A 156 -1.07 3.25 -11.28
N ASN A 157 -0.25 2.38 -11.87
CA ASN A 157 -0.45 1.88 -13.22
C ASN A 157 -1.78 1.12 -13.37
N ALA A 158 -2.13 0.27 -12.40
CA ALA A 158 -3.40 -0.44 -12.37
C ALA A 158 -4.60 0.52 -12.22
N GLY A 159 -4.50 1.52 -11.34
CA GLY A 159 -5.51 2.57 -11.18
C GLY A 159 -5.71 3.42 -12.44
N ASP A 160 -4.63 3.74 -13.15
CA ASP A 160 -4.67 4.46 -14.43
C ASP A 160 -5.31 3.62 -15.55
N GLN A 161 -5.10 2.30 -15.55
CA GLN A 161 -5.77 1.39 -16.48
C GLN A 161 -7.29 1.36 -16.23
N ILE A 162 -7.71 1.22 -14.98
CA ILE A 162 -9.12 1.31 -14.59
C ILE A 162 -9.70 2.65 -15.07
N THR A 163 -8.99 3.74 -14.79
CA THR A 163 -9.39 5.09 -15.21
C THR A 163 -9.56 5.22 -16.71
N THR A 164 -8.62 4.69 -17.49
CA THR A 164 -8.67 4.72 -18.95
C THR A 164 -9.89 3.98 -19.45
N ILE A 165 -10.13 2.75 -18.98
CA ILE A 165 -11.32 1.95 -19.34
C ILE A 165 -12.60 2.69 -18.99
N CYS A 166 -12.60 3.40 -17.86
CA CYS A 166 -13.77 4.12 -17.36
C CYS A 166 -14.06 5.45 -18.07
N GLN A 167 -13.09 6.01 -18.79
CA GLN A 167 -13.23 7.27 -19.53
C GLN A 167 -13.52 7.07 -21.03
N GLU A 168 -13.37 5.85 -21.56
CA GLU A 168 -13.74 5.47 -22.93
C GLU A 168 -15.26 5.26 -23.11
#